data_AF-A0A8H4R3X7-F1
#
_entry.id   AF-A0A8H4R3X7-F1
#
_cell.length_a   1.000
_cell.length_b   1.000
_cell.length_c   1.000
_cell.angle_alpha   90.00
_cell.angle_beta   90.00
_cell.angle_gamma   90.00
#
_symmetry.space_group_name_H-M   'P 1'
#
loop_
_entity.id
_entity.type
_entity.pdbx_description
1 polymer ?
#
loop_
_entity_poly.entity_id
_entity_poly.type
_entity_poly.pdbx_seq_one_letter_code
_entity_poly.pdbx_strand_id
1 'polypeptide(L)'
;MPATTLKHPVGGLNAASPSLSALREYLLPPLDRIFKSPTDDPNGEPPPLDFAYYMGVYTACVNYITKPSANAAGRDLFALLDGYFQQAAMDLLLQAPSSGIALIQYLVSSFNRYHAAASLSGRLMKYYERHWVRREVDEGRGWFQPTVDMGMTPDELDHPTFKNSKKYRKKKLEELRKWGYKDGDSSEQIATFEKYAEAASPLNRAVPVASMAHRRFRTELIEPLLEAPHVVSPSTNPESNIENATSDDAGQTKGRLFSAVEELLAGENLDQGERIRLATGLANMLKVIGLEEDYVLRKKLDDYIYLHLSTTPQTLIVV
;
A
#
# COMPACT_ATOMS: atom_id res chain seq x y z
N MET A 1 9.66 -19.30 22.90
CA MET A 1 10.80 -18.82 22.09
C MET A 1 11.62 -17.89 22.97
N PRO A 2 12.91 -18.14 23.23
CA PRO A 2 13.71 -17.24 24.05
C PRO A 2 13.79 -15.87 23.37
N ALA A 3 13.54 -14.80 24.11
CA ALA A 3 13.69 -13.43 23.63
C ALA A 3 15.10 -13.26 23.08
N THR A 4 15.25 -13.14 21.77
CA THR A 4 16.51 -12.77 21.16
C THR A 4 16.85 -11.38 21.69
N THR A 5 17.81 -11.30 22.60
CA THR A 5 18.40 -10.04 23.04
C THR A 5 19.00 -9.37 21.82
N LEU A 6 18.21 -8.51 21.16
CA LEU A 6 18.66 -7.64 20.10
C LEU A 6 19.87 -6.91 20.65
N LYS A 7 21.05 -7.19 20.08
CA LYS A 7 22.24 -6.38 20.34
C LYS A 7 21.84 -4.96 19.98
N HIS A 8 21.61 -4.13 20.99
CA HIS A 8 21.54 -2.69 20.78
C HIS A 8 22.79 -2.33 19.97
N PRO A 9 22.68 -1.56 18.88
CA PRO A 9 23.87 -1.07 18.22
C PRO A 9 24.64 -0.24 19.26
N VAL A 10 25.69 -0.84 19.83
CA VAL A 10 26.63 -0.18 20.73
C VAL A 10 27.55 0.66 19.85
N GLY A 11 26.97 1.65 19.20
CA GLY A 11 27.65 2.66 18.42
C GLY A 11 27.12 3.99 18.90
N GLY A 12 27.97 4.78 19.56
CA GLY A 12 27.58 6.13 19.99
C GLY A 12 27.00 6.93 18.83
N LEU A 13 26.27 7.99 19.17
CA LEU A 13 25.57 8.93 18.27
C LEU A 13 26.42 9.51 17.10
N ASN A 14 27.72 9.18 17.04
CA ASN A 14 28.71 9.62 16.06
C ASN A 14 29.10 8.57 15.00
N ALA A 15 28.55 7.35 15.03
CA ALA A 15 28.81 6.38 13.97
C ALA A 15 27.98 6.74 12.73
N ALA A 16 28.48 7.65 11.90
CA ALA A 16 27.94 7.87 10.56
C ALA A 16 27.94 6.53 9.83
N SER A 17 26.79 6.00 9.37
CA SER A 17 26.77 4.84 8.48
C SER A 17 27.45 5.25 7.17
N PRO A 18 28.71 4.86 6.90
CA PRO A 18 29.48 5.46 5.81
C PRO A 18 29.06 4.92 4.45
N SER A 19 28.41 3.75 4.41
CA SER A 19 27.93 3.07 3.21
C SER A 19 26.47 2.63 3.34
N LEU A 20 25.84 2.30 2.20
CA LEU A 20 24.49 1.72 2.17
C LEU A 20 24.44 0.38 2.91
N SER A 21 25.49 -0.44 2.80
CA SER A 21 25.59 -1.74 3.48
C SER A 21 25.55 -1.58 4.99
N ALA A 22 26.31 -0.63 5.54
CA ALA A 22 26.28 -0.34 6.97
C ALA A 22 24.90 0.17 7.39
N LEU A 23 24.27 1.06 6.61
CA LEU A 23 22.91 1.51 6.92
C LEU A 23 21.92 0.34 6.93
N ARG A 24 22.01 -0.57 5.96
CA ARG A 24 21.16 -1.75 5.85
C ARG A 24 21.22 -2.61 7.12
N GLU A 25 22.41 -2.86 7.67
CA GLU A 25 22.58 -3.64 8.90
C GLU A 25 21.91 -2.98 10.12
N TYR A 26 21.86 -1.65 10.16
CA TYR A 26 21.16 -0.91 11.21
C TYR A 26 19.65 -0.84 10.99
N LEU A 27 19.22 -0.73 9.74
CA LEU A 27 17.84 -0.43 9.37
C LEU A 27 16.96 -1.67 9.24
N LEU A 28 17.49 -2.81 8.79
CA LEU A 28 16.66 -4.00 8.60
C LEU A 28 16.15 -4.63 9.89
N PRO A 29 16.96 -4.82 10.96
CA PRO A 29 16.46 -5.40 12.20
C PRO A 29 15.25 -4.67 12.84
N PRO A 30 15.19 -3.32 12.94
CA PRO A 30 14.02 -2.64 13.46
C PRO A 30 12.82 -2.76 12.50
N LEU A 31 13.03 -2.77 11.18
CA LEU A 31 11.94 -3.02 10.23
C LEU A 31 11.39 -4.44 10.38
N ASP A 32 12.25 -5.45 10.51
CA ASP A 32 11.84 -6.83 10.78
C ASP A 32 11.09 -6.93 12.11
N ARG A 33 11.53 -6.21 13.15
CA ARG A 33 10.78 -6.13 14.41
C ARG A 33 9.37 -5.59 14.18
N ILE A 34 9.22 -4.54 13.38
CA ILE A 34 7.94 -3.90 13.11
C ILE A 34 7.03 -4.76 12.22
N PHE A 35 7.55 -5.36 11.14
CA PHE A 35 6.75 -6.07 10.14
C PHE A 35 6.55 -7.56 10.40
N LYS A 36 7.50 -8.21 11.09
CA LYS A 36 7.54 -9.68 11.19
C LYS A 36 7.33 -10.19 12.61
N SER A 37 7.44 -9.34 13.63
CA SER A 37 7.21 -9.80 15.00
C SER A 37 5.73 -10.10 15.22
N PRO A 38 5.39 -11.18 15.93
CA PRO A 38 4.03 -11.37 16.40
C PRO A 38 3.62 -10.20 17.31
N THR A 39 2.36 -9.83 17.23
CA THR A 39 1.76 -8.84 18.13
C THR A 39 0.52 -9.44 18.78
N ASP A 40 0.40 -9.26 20.08
CA ASP A 40 -0.79 -9.63 20.86
C ASP A 40 -1.83 -8.50 20.83
N ASP A 41 -1.52 -7.36 20.21
CA ASP A 41 -2.42 -6.22 20.11
C ASP A 41 -3.60 -6.54 19.15
N PRO A 42 -4.86 -6.38 19.60
CA PRO A 42 -6.02 -6.71 18.79
C PRO A 42 -6.20 -5.79 17.57
N ASN A 43 -5.60 -4.60 17.58
CA ASN A 43 -5.61 -3.67 16.45
C ASN A 43 -4.45 -3.94 15.47
N GLY A 44 -3.57 -4.89 15.79
CA GLY A 44 -2.41 -5.23 14.99
C GLY A 44 -1.27 -4.22 15.11
N GLU A 45 -1.21 -3.43 16.17
CA GLU A 45 -0.10 -2.50 16.37
C GLU A 45 1.23 -3.25 16.48
N PRO A 46 2.28 -2.79 15.78
CA PRO A 46 3.59 -3.42 15.87
C PRO A 46 4.20 -3.19 17.26
N PRO A 47 5.08 -4.10 17.73
CA PRO A 47 5.78 -3.90 18.99
C PRO A 47 6.52 -2.55 19.01
N PRO A 48 6.42 -1.77 20.10
CA PRO A 48 7.06 -0.48 20.16
C PRO A 48 8.58 -0.63 20.02
N LEU A 49 9.19 0.34 19.34
CA LEU A 49 10.63 0.52 19.36
C LEU A 49 11.01 1.30 20.62
N ASP A 50 12.01 0.80 21.35
CA ASP A 50 12.63 1.58 22.41
C ASP A 50 13.17 2.90 21.86
N PHE A 51 13.10 3.97 22.66
CA PHE A 51 13.47 5.32 22.23
C PHE A 51 14.93 5.39 21.76
N ALA A 52 15.87 4.75 22.48
CA ALA A 52 17.27 4.76 22.09
C ALA A 52 17.46 4.06 20.75
N TYR A 53 16.71 2.98 20.52
CA TYR A 53 16.77 2.26 19.25
C TYR A 53 16.17 3.05 18.09
N TYR A 54 14.99 3.67 18.30
CA TYR A 54 14.37 4.58 17.34
C TYR A 54 15.31 5.72 16.95
N MET A 55 15.90 6.40 17.93
CA MET A 55 16.79 7.53 17.70
C MET A 55 18.09 7.11 17.00
N GLY A 56 18.63 5.93 17.32
CA GLY A 56 19.81 5.39 16.64
C GLY A 56 19.56 5.18 15.14
N VAL A 57 18.44 4.55 14.80
CA VAL A 57 18.07 4.29 13.39
C VAL A 57 17.75 5.60 12.66
N TYR A 58 16.96 6.48 13.27
CA TYR A 58 16.67 7.80 12.72
C TYR A 58 17.96 8.56 12.41
N THR A 59 18.90 8.63 13.37
CA THR A 59 20.18 9.33 13.21
C THR A 59 21.03 8.71 12.11
N ALA A 60 21.09 7.39 12.02
CA ALA A 60 21.80 6.68 10.94
C ALA A 60 21.24 7.05 9.56
N CYS A 61 19.92 7.08 9.39
CA CYS A 61 19.26 7.51 8.16
C CYS A 61 19.57 8.97 7.82
N VAL A 62 19.47 9.89 8.79
CA VAL A 62 19.81 11.31 8.60
C VAL A 62 21.27 11.47 8.15
N ASN A 63 22.21 10.83 8.85
CA ASN A 63 23.63 10.90 8.53
C ASN A 63 23.94 10.32 7.14
N TYR A 64 23.18 9.30 6.70
CA TYR A 64 23.37 8.73 5.37
C TYR A 64 22.92 9.67 4.25
N ILE A 65 21.75 10.31 4.40
CA ILE A 65 21.16 11.14 3.34
C ILE A 65 21.67 12.58 3.30
N THR A 66 22.40 13.03 4.33
CA THR A 66 22.99 14.38 4.42
C THR A 66 24.42 14.47 3.87
N LYS A 67 24.97 13.36 3.36
CA LYS A 67 26.29 13.33 2.71
C LYS A 67 26.33 14.23 1.46
N PRO A 68 27.53 14.63 0.99
CA PRO A 68 27.69 15.43 -0.23
C PRO A 68 26.99 14.83 -1.47
N SER A 69 26.83 13.51 -1.51
CA SER A 69 26.07 12.78 -2.54
C SER A 69 24.61 12.52 -2.15
N ALA A 70 23.95 13.48 -1.50
CA ALA A 70 22.62 13.34 -0.90
C ALA A 70 21.55 12.79 -1.86
N ASN A 71 21.59 13.20 -3.13
CA ASN A 71 20.61 12.75 -4.13
C ASN A 71 20.74 11.25 -4.42
N ALA A 72 21.97 10.78 -4.62
CA ALA A 72 22.26 9.36 -4.84
C ALA A 72 21.95 8.54 -3.59
N ALA A 73 22.37 9.03 -2.41
CA ALA A 73 22.08 8.38 -1.13
C ALA A 73 20.56 8.24 -0.88
N GLY A 74 19.77 9.26 -1.18
CA GLY A 74 18.32 9.16 -1.03
C GLY A 74 17.69 8.16 -2.01
N ARG A 75 18.16 8.09 -3.26
CA ARG A 75 17.72 7.07 -4.23
C ARG A 75 18.09 5.65 -3.77
N ASP A 76 19.29 5.47 -3.25
CA ASP A 76 19.76 4.18 -2.73
C ASP A 76 18.91 3.73 -1.54
N LEU A 77 18.58 4.65 -0.62
CA LEU A 77 17.66 4.38 0.49
C LEU A 77 16.24 4.07 0.00
N PHE A 78 15.74 4.79 -1.03
CA PHE A 78 14.46 4.48 -1.66
C PHE A 78 14.42 3.04 -2.16
N ALA A 79 15.43 2.62 -2.93
CA ALA A 79 15.53 1.28 -3.48
C ALA A 79 15.66 0.21 -2.39
N LEU A 80 16.41 0.50 -1.32
CA LEU A 80 16.54 -0.41 -0.17
C LEU A 80 15.18 -0.64 0.52
N LEU A 81 14.43 0.41 0.79
CA LEU A 81 13.11 0.32 1.44
C LEU A 81 12.09 -0.37 0.52
N ASP A 82 12.07 -0.01 -0.76
CA ASP A 82 11.16 -0.57 -1.75
C ASP A 82 11.38 -2.08 -1.93
N GLY A 83 12.63 -2.53 -2.01
CA GLY A 83 12.98 -3.96 -2.04
C GLY A 83 12.64 -4.69 -0.74
N TYR A 84 12.77 -4.03 0.42
CA TYR A 84 12.33 -4.60 1.70
C TYR A 84 10.81 -4.83 1.73
N PHE A 85 10.03 -3.81 1.36
CA PHE A 85 8.56 -3.92 1.37
C PHE A 85 8.04 -4.90 0.33
N GLN A 86 8.72 -5.03 -0.82
CA GLN A 86 8.46 -6.08 -1.80
C GLN A 86 8.57 -7.46 -1.14
N GLN A 87 9.72 -7.78 -0.53
CA GLN A 87 9.92 -9.08 0.12
C GLN A 87 8.89 -9.32 1.23
N ALA A 88 8.62 -8.31 2.07
CA ALA A 88 7.64 -8.43 3.13
C ALA A 88 6.22 -8.73 2.60
N ALA A 89 5.82 -8.14 1.48
CA ALA A 89 4.53 -8.41 0.84
C ALA A 89 4.49 -9.81 0.18
N MET A 90 5.58 -10.23 -0.47
CA MET A 90 5.69 -11.58 -1.04
C MET A 90 5.63 -12.67 0.03
N ASP A 91 6.27 -12.46 1.18
CA ASP A 91 6.20 -13.38 2.32
C ASP A 91 4.74 -13.59 2.79
N LEU A 92 3.91 -12.55 2.72
CA LEU A 92 2.48 -12.65 3.03
C LEU A 92 1.71 -13.40 1.95
N LEU A 93 2.06 -13.25 0.66
CA LEU A 93 1.42 -14.00 -0.43
C LEU A 93 1.71 -15.50 -0.30
N LEU A 94 2.94 -15.88 0.03
CA LEU A 94 3.34 -17.27 0.22
C LEU A 94 2.58 -17.96 1.36
N GLN A 95 2.16 -17.20 2.37
CA GLN A 95 1.38 -17.69 3.51
C GLN A 95 -0.13 -17.62 3.29
N ALA A 96 -0.60 -17.03 2.19
CA ALA A 96 -2.02 -16.82 1.94
C ALA A 96 -2.75 -18.15 1.72
N PRO A 97 -3.80 -18.46 2.52
CA PRO A 97 -4.48 -19.74 2.44
C PRO A 97 -5.28 -19.89 1.14
N SER A 98 -5.58 -21.14 0.78
CA SER A 98 -6.30 -21.46 -0.46
C SER A 98 -7.83 -21.36 -0.36
N SER A 99 -8.41 -21.46 0.84
CA SER A 99 -9.86 -21.38 1.05
C SER A 99 -10.35 -19.92 1.06
N GLY A 100 -11.54 -19.65 0.52
CA GLY A 100 -12.01 -18.29 0.27
C GLY A 100 -12.21 -17.47 1.55
N ILE A 101 -13.04 -17.93 2.48
CA ILE A 101 -13.28 -17.21 3.75
C ILE A 101 -11.98 -17.03 4.55
N ALA A 102 -11.15 -18.08 4.67
CA ALA A 102 -9.91 -17.99 5.41
C ALA A 102 -8.91 -17.01 4.74
N LEU A 103 -8.94 -16.90 3.41
CA LEU A 103 -8.15 -15.92 2.68
C LEU A 103 -8.57 -14.50 3.04
N ILE A 104 -9.87 -14.19 3.11
CA ILE A 104 -10.32 -12.85 3.49
C ILE A 104 -9.94 -12.52 4.94
N GLN A 105 -10.18 -13.44 5.87
CA GLN A 105 -9.78 -13.26 7.27
C GLN A 105 -8.27 -13.01 7.41
N TYR A 106 -7.47 -13.81 6.69
CA TYR A 106 -6.03 -13.67 6.62
C TYR A 106 -5.60 -12.31 6.04
N LEU A 107 -6.18 -11.88 4.93
CA LEU A 107 -5.83 -10.62 4.27
C LEU A 107 -6.15 -9.42 5.15
N VAL A 108 -7.35 -9.36 5.76
CA VAL A 108 -7.74 -8.25 6.63
C VAL A 108 -6.82 -8.15 7.84
N SER A 109 -6.54 -9.28 8.51
CA SER A 109 -5.64 -9.32 9.68
C SER A 109 -4.20 -8.96 9.31
N SER A 110 -3.68 -9.52 8.21
CA SER A 110 -2.32 -9.26 7.75
C SER A 110 -2.15 -7.83 7.26
N PHE A 111 -3.16 -7.27 6.59
CA PHE A 111 -3.15 -5.88 6.16
C PHE A 111 -3.15 -4.90 7.33
N ASN A 112 -3.98 -5.10 8.36
CA ASN A 112 -4.00 -4.20 9.51
C ASN A 112 -2.61 -4.09 10.18
N ARG A 113 -1.95 -5.24 10.37
CA ARG A 113 -0.57 -5.30 10.88
C ARG A 113 0.41 -4.61 9.94
N TYR A 114 0.34 -4.92 8.64
CA TYR A 114 1.21 -4.32 7.63
C TYR A 114 1.03 -2.79 7.52
N HIS A 115 -0.21 -2.30 7.60
CA HIS A 115 -0.57 -0.89 7.56
C HIS A 115 -0.05 -0.12 8.77
N ALA A 116 -0.22 -0.69 9.97
CA ALA A 116 0.32 -0.11 11.21
C ALA A 116 1.86 -0.07 11.18
N ALA A 117 2.49 -1.14 10.71
CA ALA A 117 3.92 -1.25 10.46
C ALA A 117 4.42 -0.17 9.47
N ALA A 118 3.79 -0.05 8.30
CA ALA A 118 4.11 0.95 7.29
C ALA A 118 3.99 2.38 7.84
N SER A 119 2.97 2.65 8.65
CA SER A 119 2.77 3.95 9.29
C SER A 119 3.86 4.27 10.32
N LEU A 120 4.31 3.28 11.09
CA LEU A 120 5.45 3.45 12.00
C LEU A 120 6.77 3.66 11.25
N SER A 121 7.01 2.94 10.15
CA SER A 121 8.17 3.16 9.29
C SER A 121 8.20 4.55 8.66
N GLY A 122 7.05 5.08 8.23
CA GLY A 122 6.94 6.47 7.77
C GLY A 122 7.34 7.49 8.84
N ARG A 123 6.92 7.26 10.11
CA ARG A 123 7.35 8.09 11.25
C ARG A 123 8.86 8.00 11.47
N LEU A 124 9.42 6.79 11.48
CA LEU A 124 10.87 6.56 11.61
C LEU A 124 11.68 7.24 10.50
N MET A 125 11.13 7.31 9.28
CA MET A 125 11.78 7.90 8.10
C MET A 125 11.36 9.36 7.85
N LYS A 126 10.81 10.07 8.84
CA LYS A 126 10.19 11.37 8.59
C LYS A 126 11.14 12.42 7.99
N TYR A 127 12.40 12.40 8.40
CA TYR A 127 13.42 13.30 7.86
C TYR A 127 13.68 13.02 6.37
N TYR A 128 13.81 11.76 6.01
CA TYR A 128 13.98 11.31 4.63
C TYR A 128 12.78 11.74 3.76
N GLU A 129 11.56 11.57 4.24
CA GLU A 129 10.36 12.04 3.53
C GLU A 129 10.38 13.54 3.29
N ARG A 130 10.75 14.32 4.32
CA ARG A 130 10.74 15.79 4.24
C ARG A 130 11.78 16.34 3.27
N HIS A 131 12.94 15.70 3.16
CA HIS A 131 14.08 16.26 2.44
C HIS A 131 14.29 15.64 1.06
N TRP A 132 14.19 14.32 0.94
CA TRP A 132 14.40 13.66 -0.34
C TRP A 132 13.07 13.44 -1.07
N VAL A 133 12.09 12.75 -0.46
CA VAL A 133 10.81 12.44 -1.15
C VAL A 133 10.10 13.72 -1.58
N ARG A 134 9.97 14.71 -0.69
CA ARG A 134 9.37 16.00 -1.02
C ARG A 134 10.05 16.67 -2.20
N ARG A 135 11.38 16.65 -2.25
CA ARG A 135 12.16 17.22 -3.35
C ARG A 135 11.92 16.48 -4.66
N GLU A 136 11.88 15.14 -4.65
CA GLU A 136 11.55 14.36 -5.84
C GLU A 136 10.13 14.67 -6.35
N VAL A 137 9.15 14.77 -5.45
CA VAL A 137 7.77 15.18 -5.77
C VAL A 137 7.77 16.59 -6.36
N ASP A 138 8.53 17.50 -5.75
CA ASP A 138 8.67 18.88 -6.22
C ASP A 138 9.32 18.95 -7.61
N GLU A 139 10.25 18.06 -7.93
CA GLU A 139 10.85 17.96 -9.27
C GLU A 139 9.98 17.12 -10.24
N GLY A 140 8.70 16.90 -9.92
CA GLY A 140 7.73 16.26 -10.80
C GLY A 140 7.86 14.74 -10.88
N ARG A 141 8.56 14.08 -9.95
CA ARG A 141 8.71 12.62 -9.89
C ARG A 141 7.77 11.95 -8.88
N GLY A 142 6.80 12.71 -8.37
CA GLY A 142 5.74 12.22 -7.50
C GLY A 142 4.70 11.38 -8.23
N TRP A 143 3.63 11.02 -7.51
CA TRP A 143 2.51 10.26 -8.08
C TRP A 143 1.78 11.02 -9.21
N PHE A 144 1.68 12.35 -9.07
CA PHE A 144 1.09 13.25 -10.06
C PHE A 144 2.20 13.98 -10.84
N GLN A 145 2.18 13.88 -12.16
CA GLN A 145 3.18 14.44 -13.06
C GLN A 145 2.55 15.43 -14.05
N PRO A 146 2.72 16.75 -13.88
CA PRO A 146 2.11 17.72 -14.77
C PRO A 146 2.54 17.59 -16.23
N THR A 147 3.76 17.13 -16.51
CA THR A 147 4.20 16.89 -17.89
C THR A 147 3.38 15.80 -18.58
N VAL A 148 3.06 14.72 -17.87
CA VAL A 148 2.31 13.58 -18.41
C VAL A 148 0.81 13.85 -18.32
N ASP A 149 0.33 14.27 -17.15
CA ASP A 149 -1.08 14.39 -16.82
C ASP A 149 -1.72 15.69 -17.35
N MET A 150 -0.91 16.70 -17.69
CA MET A 150 -1.38 17.95 -18.31
C MET A 150 -0.75 18.27 -19.66
N GLY A 151 0.20 17.48 -20.15
CA GLY A 151 0.93 17.77 -21.38
C GLY A 151 1.81 19.03 -21.30
N MET A 152 2.28 19.38 -20.10
CA MET A 152 3.08 20.59 -19.89
C MET A 152 4.53 20.41 -20.30
N THR A 153 5.14 21.51 -20.76
CA THR A 153 6.57 21.53 -21.07
C THR A 153 7.41 21.71 -19.79
N PRO A 154 8.69 21.28 -19.79
CA PRO A 154 9.60 21.55 -18.69
C PRO A 154 9.72 23.04 -18.34
N ASP A 155 9.69 23.92 -19.34
CA ASP A 155 9.78 25.38 -19.15
C ASP A 155 8.57 25.95 -18.37
N GLU A 156 7.38 25.37 -18.55
CA GLU A 156 6.18 25.75 -17.80
C GLU A 156 6.25 25.31 -16.32
N LEU A 157 6.98 24.24 -16.02
CA LEU A 157 7.16 23.71 -14.67
C LEU A 157 8.14 24.52 -13.83
N ASP A 158 9.16 25.10 -14.46
CA ASP A 158 10.16 25.94 -13.78
C ASP A 158 9.60 27.30 -13.33
N HIS A 159 8.39 27.66 -13.76
CA HIS A 159 7.75 28.88 -13.31
C HIS A 159 7.40 28.78 -11.81
N PRO A 160 7.92 29.67 -10.93
CA PRO A 160 7.87 29.51 -9.47
C PRO A 160 6.44 29.51 -8.87
N THR A 161 5.45 29.97 -9.63
CA THR A 161 4.04 29.99 -9.21
C THR A 161 3.23 28.81 -9.75
N PHE A 162 3.78 27.97 -10.61
CA PHE A 162 3.00 26.98 -11.37
C PHE A 162 2.29 25.96 -10.46
N LYS A 163 2.99 25.38 -9.48
CA LYS A 163 2.39 24.44 -8.52
C LYS A 163 1.30 25.07 -7.65
N ASN A 164 1.34 26.39 -7.48
CA ASN A 164 0.31 27.16 -6.80
C ASN A 164 -0.80 27.63 -7.74
N SER A 165 -0.68 27.37 -9.04
CA SER A 165 -1.70 27.76 -10.02
C SER A 165 -3.00 27.02 -9.74
N LYS A 166 -4.12 27.73 -9.93
CA LYS A 166 -5.46 27.14 -9.85
C LYS A 166 -5.62 25.96 -10.82
N LYS A 167 -4.94 26.03 -11.97
CA LYS A 167 -4.92 24.96 -12.99
C LYS A 167 -4.28 23.69 -12.44
N TYR A 168 -3.11 23.79 -11.80
CA TYR A 168 -2.43 22.65 -11.19
C TYR A 168 -3.34 21.93 -10.18
N ARG A 169 -3.87 22.70 -9.23
CA ARG A 169 -4.73 22.16 -8.15
C ARG A 169 -6.01 21.53 -8.71
N LYS A 170 -6.68 22.20 -9.65
CA LYS A 170 -7.92 21.70 -10.26
C LYS A 170 -7.72 20.32 -10.91
N LYS A 171 -6.66 20.17 -11.72
CA LYS A 171 -6.37 18.90 -12.40
C LYS A 171 -5.94 17.80 -11.42
N LYS A 172 -5.15 18.13 -10.40
CA LYS A 172 -4.82 17.18 -9.32
C LYS A 172 -6.10 16.68 -8.65
N LEU A 173 -7.05 17.56 -8.35
CA LEU A 173 -8.37 17.20 -7.79
C LEU A 173 -9.24 16.39 -8.77
N GLU A 174 -9.19 16.70 -10.08
CA GLU A 174 -9.86 15.90 -11.11
C GLU A 174 -9.34 14.46 -11.12
N GLU A 175 -8.03 14.26 -11.06
CA GLU A 175 -7.45 12.92 -10.93
C GLU A 175 -7.88 12.24 -9.62
N LEU A 176 -7.91 12.97 -8.50
CA LEU A 176 -8.30 12.41 -7.20
C LEU A 176 -9.72 11.80 -7.19
N ARG A 177 -10.58 12.17 -8.15
CA ARG A 177 -11.92 11.56 -8.28
C ARG A 177 -11.89 10.05 -8.50
N LYS A 178 -10.83 9.52 -9.13
CA LYS A 178 -10.63 8.05 -9.31
C LYS A 178 -10.55 7.30 -7.97
N TRP A 179 -10.24 7.99 -6.88
CA TRP A 179 -10.08 7.42 -5.55
C TRP A 179 -11.20 7.82 -4.58
N GLY A 180 -12.24 8.53 -5.05
CA GLY A 180 -13.42 8.89 -4.26
C GLY A 180 -13.51 10.34 -3.81
N TYR A 181 -12.63 11.22 -4.29
CA TYR A 181 -12.76 12.66 -4.03
C TYR A 181 -14.06 13.23 -4.61
N LYS A 182 -14.78 14.01 -3.78
CA LYS A 182 -15.98 14.74 -4.16
C LYS A 182 -15.79 16.23 -3.87
N ASP A 183 -16.40 17.07 -4.70
CA ASP A 183 -16.36 18.51 -4.51
C ASP A 183 -16.98 18.86 -3.13
N GLY A 184 -16.21 19.54 -2.28
CA GLY A 184 -16.61 19.86 -0.89
C GLY A 184 -15.92 19.04 0.19
N ASP A 185 -15.16 17.99 -0.16
CA ASP A 185 -14.36 17.25 0.82
C ASP A 185 -13.35 18.15 1.55
N SER A 186 -13.12 17.84 2.83
CA SER A 186 -12.18 18.54 3.69
C SER A 186 -10.73 18.34 3.25
N SER A 187 -9.82 19.21 3.72
CA SER A 187 -8.38 19.07 3.46
C SER A 187 -7.80 17.75 3.97
N GLU A 188 -8.36 17.17 5.02
CA GLU A 188 -7.91 15.89 5.60
C GLU A 188 -8.35 14.70 4.73
N GLN A 189 -9.57 14.76 4.20
CA GLN A 189 -10.05 13.77 3.22
C GLN A 189 -9.24 13.85 1.92
N ILE A 190 -8.95 15.06 1.42
CA ILE A 190 -8.07 15.24 0.25
C ILE A 190 -6.71 14.60 0.50
N ALA A 191 -6.07 14.89 1.65
CA ALA A 191 -4.79 14.26 2.01
C ALA A 191 -4.88 12.73 2.11
N THR A 192 -6.06 12.19 2.42
CA THR A 192 -6.31 10.74 2.45
C THR A 192 -6.39 10.16 1.05
N PHE A 193 -7.12 10.80 0.13
CA PHE A 193 -7.17 10.39 -1.28
C PHE A 193 -5.80 10.51 -1.96
N GLU A 194 -4.99 11.52 -1.61
CA GLU A 194 -3.62 11.63 -2.09
C GLU A 194 -2.77 10.42 -1.68
N LYS A 195 -2.91 9.91 -0.45
CA LYS A 195 -2.22 8.67 -0.04
C LYS A 195 -2.66 7.46 -0.85
N TYR A 196 -3.95 7.37 -1.19
CA TYR A 196 -4.45 6.29 -2.05
C TYR A 196 -3.87 6.38 -3.45
N ALA A 197 -3.81 7.59 -4.03
CA ALA A 197 -3.19 7.83 -5.33
C ALA A 197 -1.68 7.55 -5.33
N GLU A 198 -0.98 7.89 -4.25
CA GLU A 198 0.44 7.54 -4.06
C GLU A 198 0.66 6.03 -4.01
N ALA A 199 -0.13 5.31 -3.23
CA ALA A 199 -0.08 3.84 -3.20
C ALA A 199 -0.44 3.23 -4.56
N ALA A 200 -1.32 3.90 -5.31
CA ALA A 200 -1.73 3.46 -6.64
C ALA A 200 -0.66 3.67 -7.71
N SER A 201 0.28 4.58 -7.48
CA SER A 201 1.22 5.05 -8.50
C SER A 201 2.19 3.96 -8.99
N PRO A 202 2.78 4.12 -10.19
CA PRO A 202 3.81 3.19 -10.69
C PRO A 202 5.07 3.11 -9.80
N LEU A 203 5.83 2.02 -9.89
CA LEU A 203 7.01 1.77 -9.03
C LEU A 203 8.13 2.82 -9.17
N ASN A 204 8.22 3.48 -10.33
CA ASN A 204 9.22 4.52 -10.60
C ASN A 204 8.88 5.89 -9.99
N ARG A 205 7.77 6.02 -9.24
CA ARG A 205 7.37 7.27 -8.58
C ARG A 205 7.93 7.37 -7.17
N ALA A 206 8.39 8.57 -6.81
CA ALA A 206 8.75 8.92 -5.45
C ALA A 206 7.48 9.20 -4.64
N VAL A 207 7.28 8.43 -3.57
CA VAL A 207 6.11 8.52 -2.68
C VAL A 207 6.55 8.40 -1.22
N PRO A 208 5.74 8.87 -0.26
CA PRO A 208 5.97 8.63 1.17
C PRO A 208 6.19 7.16 1.49
N VAL A 209 6.92 6.88 2.58
CA VAL A 209 7.38 5.52 2.91
C VAL A 209 6.19 4.59 3.18
N ALA A 210 5.15 5.08 3.86
CA ALA A 210 3.94 4.29 4.08
C ALA A 210 3.22 3.96 2.76
N SER A 211 3.09 4.93 1.84
CA SER A 211 2.47 4.74 0.53
C SER A 211 3.29 3.77 -0.35
N MET A 212 4.63 3.79 -0.26
CA MET A 212 5.52 2.82 -0.92
C MET A 212 5.24 1.39 -0.42
N ALA A 213 5.10 1.20 0.89
CA ALA A 213 4.78 -0.11 1.45
C ALA A 213 3.39 -0.59 0.97
N HIS A 214 2.36 0.26 1.02
CA HIS A 214 1.04 -0.09 0.52
C HIS A 214 1.02 -0.41 -0.98
N ARG A 215 1.81 0.32 -1.78
CA ARG A 215 2.02 0.03 -3.20
C ARG A 215 2.58 -1.39 -3.39
N ARG A 216 3.58 -1.80 -2.60
CA ARG A 216 4.12 -3.18 -2.65
C ARG A 216 3.13 -4.22 -2.15
N PHE A 217 2.33 -3.91 -1.14
CA PHE A 217 1.23 -4.79 -0.73
C PHE A 217 0.22 -4.99 -1.88
N ARG A 218 -0.07 -3.95 -2.66
CA ARG A 218 -0.92 -4.08 -3.85
C ARG A 218 -0.28 -4.96 -4.91
N THR A 219 0.93 -4.62 -5.37
CA THR A 219 1.55 -5.24 -6.55
C THR A 219 2.03 -6.66 -6.30
N GLU A 220 2.54 -6.96 -5.10
CA GLU A 220 3.15 -8.26 -4.82
C GLU A 220 2.20 -9.27 -4.17
N LEU A 221 1.06 -8.81 -3.64
CA LEU A 221 0.11 -9.67 -2.93
C LEU A 221 -1.30 -9.58 -3.55
N ILE A 222 -1.88 -8.39 -3.68
CA ILE A 222 -3.29 -8.29 -4.09
C ILE A 222 -3.49 -8.50 -5.58
N GLU A 223 -2.68 -7.87 -6.44
CA GLU A 223 -2.77 -8.05 -7.90
C GLU A 223 -2.64 -9.54 -8.31
N PRO A 224 -1.63 -10.31 -7.83
CA PRO A 224 -1.56 -11.75 -8.11
C PRO A 224 -2.77 -12.57 -7.65
N LEU A 225 -3.47 -12.14 -6.59
CA LEU A 225 -4.68 -12.81 -6.12
C LEU A 225 -5.94 -12.43 -6.92
N LEU A 226 -5.90 -11.29 -7.62
CA LEU A 226 -6.96 -10.84 -8.52
C LEU A 226 -6.80 -11.43 -9.92
N GLU A 227 -5.57 -11.75 -10.33
CA GLU A 227 -5.28 -12.39 -11.60
C GLU A 227 -5.88 -13.81 -11.67
N ALA A 228 -6.39 -14.14 -12.86
CA ALA A 228 -6.85 -15.48 -13.18
C ALA A 228 -5.65 -16.44 -13.22
N PRO A 229 -5.76 -17.67 -12.68
CA PRO A 229 -4.70 -18.65 -12.83
C PRO A 229 -4.48 -18.92 -14.33
N HIS A 230 -3.27 -18.63 -14.82
CA HIS A 230 -2.87 -18.99 -16.18
C HIS A 230 -2.79 -20.51 -16.28
N VAL A 231 -3.89 -21.14 -16.73
CA VAL A 231 -3.87 -22.54 -17.11
C VAL A 231 -3.06 -22.63 -18.39
N VAL A 232 -1.78 -22.95 -18.27
CA VAL A 232 -0.95 -23.32 -19.42
C VAL A 232 -1.47 -24.66 -19.92
N SER A 233 -2.41 -24.64 -20.85
CA SER A 233 -2.85 -25.85 -21.53
C SER A 233 -1.66 -26.46 -22.27
N PRO A 234 -1.32 -27.75 -22.06
CA PRO A 234 -0.30 -28.41 -22.84
C PRO A 234 -0.75 -28.44 -24.31
N SER A 235 0.04 -27.80 -25.18
CA SER A 235 -0.25 -27.72 -26.62
C SER A 235 -0.13 -29.11 -27.26
N THR A 236 -1.26 -29.77 -27.49
CA THR A 236 -1.35 -30.91 -28.41
C THR A 236 -1.92 -30.43 -29.76
N ASN A 237 -1.00 -30.22 -30.69
CA ASN A 237 -1.10 -30.15 -32.16
C ASN A 237 -2.06 -29.16 -32.87
N PRO A 238 -1.61 -28.57 -34.00
CA PRO A 238 -2.43 -27.74 -34.87
C PRO A 238 -3.16 -28.59 -35.91
N GLU A 239 -4.44 -28.29 -36.13
CA GLU A 239 -5.25 -28.50 -37.34
C GLU A 239 -6.68 -28.93 -36.98
N SER A 240 -7.56 -27.96 -36.80
CA SER A 240 -8.90 -28.02 -37.40
C SER A 240 -9.57 -26.66 -37.39
N ASN A 241 -9.95 -26.27 -38.59
CA ASN A 241 -10.81 -25.16 -38.99
C ASN A 241 -12.22 -25.40 -38.43
N ILE A 242 -12.75 -24.58 -37.50
CA ILE A 242 -14.20 -24.32 -37.32
C ILE A 242 -14.43 -22.91 -36.75
N GLU A 243 -14.90 -22.04 -37.64
CA GLU A 243 -16.00 -21.06 -37.56
C GLU A 243 -16.48 -20.50 -36.20
N ASN A 244 -16.42 -19.16 -36.12
CA ASN A 244 -17.40 -18.22 -35.54
C ASN A 244 -18.35 -18.75 -34.45
N ALA A 245 -17.87 -18.79 -33.21
CA ALA A 245 -18.73 -18.70 -32.03
C ALA A 245 -18.72 -17.26 -31.51
N THR A 246 -19.90 -16.64 -31.49
CA THR A 246 -20.19 -15.38 -30.80
C THR A 246 -19.76 -15.48 -29.34
N SER A 247 -18.84 -14.60 -28.94
CA SER A 247 -18.23 -14.53 -27.61
C SER A 247 -19.18 -13.92 -26.59
N ASP A 248 -20.16 -14.69 -26.13
CA ASP A 248 -20.92 -14.37 -24.92
C ASP A 248 -20.54 -15.38 -23.82
N ASP A 249 -19.92 -14.86 -22.77
CA ASP A 249 -19.79 -15.44 -21.42
C ASP A 249 -19.09 -16.81 -21.26
N ALA A 250 -18.02 -17.04 -22.02
CA ALA A 250 -17.13 -18.19 -21.80
C ALA A 250 -16.14 -17.92 -20.65
N GLY A 251 -16.59 -18.15 -19.41
CA GLY A 251 -15.79 -18.73 -18.33
C GLY A 251 -14.43 -18.08 -18.03
N GLN A 252 -14.34 -16.75 -17.96
CA GLN A 252 -13.15 -16.11 -17.38
C GLN A 252 -12.98 -16.64 -15.94
N THR A 253 -11.92 -17.40 -15.71
CA THR A 253 -11.56 -17.92 -14.39
C THR A 253 -11.26 -16.74 -13.48
N LYS A 254 -12.25 -16.30 -12.70
CA LYS A 254 -12.09 -15.20 -11.75
C LYS A 254 -10.91 -15.50 -10.81
N GLY A 255 -10.12 -14.46 -10.50
CA GLY A 255 -9.00 -14.58 -9.57
C GLY A 255 -9.44 -15.06 -8.19
N ARG A 256 -8.50 -15.64 -7.44
CA ARG A 256 -8.77 -16.29 -6.15
C ARG A 256 -9.45 -15.35 -5.14
N LEU A 257 -9.02 -14.10 -5.07
CA LEU A 257 -9.61 -13.09 -4.20
C LEU A 257 -11.05 -12.74 -4.62
N PHE A 258 -11.31 -12.65 -5.92
CA PHE A 258 -12.65 -12.34 -6.40
C PHE A 258 -13.63 -13.45 -6.00
N SER A 259 -13.27 -14.71 -6.26
CA SER A 259 -14.07 -15.88 -5.86
C SER A 259 -14.29 -15.94 -4.35
N ALA A 260 -13.25 -15.65 -3.55
CA ALA A 260 -13.35 -15.58 -2.10
C ALA A 260 -14.34 -14.51 -1.61
N VAL A 261 -14.42 -13.36 -2.29
CA VAL A 261 -15.42 -12.33 -1.99
C VAL A 261 -16.81 -12.78 -2.40
N GLU A 262 -16.99 -13.46 -3.53
CA GLU A 262 -18.32 -14.00 -3.88
C GLU A 262 -18.81 -14.99 -2.84
N GLU A 263 -17.93 -15.88 -2.37
CA GLU A 263 -18.21 -16.82 -1.29
C GLU A 263 -18.57 -16.09 0.02
N LEU A 264 -17.81 -15.06 0.41
CA LEU A 264 -18.08 -14.27 1.62
C LEU A 264 -19.47 -13.61 1.58
N LEU A 265 -19.83 -13.02 0.45
CA LEU A 265 -21.06 -12.25 0.33
C LEU A 265 -22.31 -13.13 0.15
N ALA A 266 -22.17 -14.29 -0.49
CA ALA A 266 -23.27 -15.24 -0.71
C ALA A 266 -23.40 -16.29 0.42
N GLY A 267 -22.34 -16.58 1.15
CA GLY A 267 -22.29 -17.70 2.09
C GLY A 267 -23.17 -17.51 3.31
N GLU A 268 -23.89 -18.57 3.71
CA GLU A 268 -24.71 -18.65 4.92
C GLU A 268 -23.94 -19.13 6.16
N ASN A 269 -22.69 -19.59 5.97
CA ASN A 269 -21.87 -20.21 7.02
C ASN A 269 -21.34 -19.22 8.07
N LEU A 270 -21.45 -17.91 7.81
CA LEU A 270 -20.99 -16.85 8.70
C LEU A 270 -22.16 -16.00 9.15
N ASP A 271 -22.13 -15.60 10.42
CA ASP A 271 -23.02 -14.59 10.95
C ASP A 271 -22.95 -13.30 10.12
N GLN A 272 -24.07 -12.59 9.98
CA GLN A 272 -24.16 -11.38 9.18
C GLN A 272 -23.23 -10.27 9.70
N GLY A 273 -23.06 -10.13 11.01
CA GLY A 273 -22.15 -9.15 11.59
C GLY A 273 -20.69 -9.41 11.20
N GLU A 274 -20.28 -10.67 11.23
CA GLU A 274 -18.92 -11.07 10.83
C GLU A 274 -18.68 -10.84 9.32
N ARG A 275 -19.68 -11.12 8.47
CA ARG A 275 -19.60 -10.82 7.03
C ARG A 275 -19.43 -9.33 6.76
N ILE A 276 -20.22 -8.48 7.40
CA ILE A 276 -20.10 -7.01 7.27
C ILE A 276 -18.72 -6.54 7.76
N ARG A 277 -18.23 -7.07 8.88
CA ARG A 277 -16.92 -6.73 9.43
C ARG A 277 -15.80 -7.06 8.46
N LEU A 278 -15.79 -8.27 7.90
CA LEU A 278 -14.80 -8.71 6.92
C LEU A 278 -14.90 -7.92 5.60
N ALA A 279 -16.11 -7.69 5.09
CA ALA A 279 -16.34 -6.89 3.89
C ALA A 279 -15.84 -5.46 4.07
N THR A 280 -16.12 -4.84 5.22
CA THR A 280 -15.67 -3.47 5.56
C THR A 280 -14.16 -3.39 5.68
N GLY A 281 -13.54 -4.35 6.38
CA GLY A 281 -12.08 -4.43 6.50
C GLY A 281 -11.40 -4.59 5.14
N LEU A 282 -11.94 -5.45 4.28
CA LEU A 282 -11.43 -5.67 2.94
C LEU A 282 -11.62 -4.44 2.04
N ALA A 283 -12.79 -3.80 2.06
CA ALA A 283 -13.06 -2.59 1.30
C ALA A 283 -12.10 -1.44 1.70
N ASN A 284 -11.85 -1.28 3.01
CA ASN A 284 -10.88 -0.31 3.50
C ASN A 284 -9.45 -0.63 3.07
N MET A 285 -9.05 -1.90 3.15
CA MET A 285 -7.74 -2.35 2.63
C MET A 285 -7.55 -1.97 1.17
N LEU A 286 -8.51 -2.33 0.30
CA LEU A 286 -8.42 -2.07 -1.14
C LEU A 286 -8.32 -0.56 -1.43
N LYS A 287 -9.02 0.28 -0.65
CA LYS A 287 -8.90 1.76 -0.74
C LYS A 287 -7.49 2.23 -0.40
N VAL A 288 -6.96 1.80 0.76
CA VAL A 288 -5.67 2.26 1.28
C VAL A 288 -4.49 1.87 0.38
N ILE A 289 -4.55 0.70 -0.26
CA ILE A 289 -3.53 0.25 -1.20
C ILE A 289 -3.67 0.86 -2.60
N GLY A 290 -4.64 1.76 -2.80
CA GLY A 290 -4.78 2.53 -4.04
C GLY A 290 -5.55 1.82 -5.14
N LEU A 291 -6.45 0.88 -4.81
CA LEU A 291 -7.36 0.31 -5.80
C LEU A 291 -8.46 1.33 -6.14
N GLU A 292 -8.65 1.61 -7.43
CA GLU A 292 -9.59 2.62 -7.92
C GLU A 292 -11.02 2.35 -7.46
N GLU A 293 -11.79 3.43 -7.29
CA GLU A 293 -13.19 3.35 -6.86
C GLU A 293 -14.06 2.58 -7.84
N ASP A 294 -13.74 2.69 -9.13
CA ASP A 294 -14.49 2.04 -10.18
C ASP A 294 -14.24 0.53 -10.32
N TYR A 295 -13.29 -0.01 -9.55
CA TYR A 295 -12.95 -1.42 -9.60
C TYR A 295 -14.14 -2.30 -9.16
N VAL A 296 -14.48 -3.30 -9.97
CA VAL A 296 -15.69 -4.15 -9.81
C VAL A 296 -15.78 -4.75 -8.41
N LEU A 297 -14.68 -5.27 -7.88
CA LEU A 297 -14.64 -5.87 -6.55
C LEU A 297 -14.94 -4.85 -5.43
N ARG A 298 -14.44 -3.62 -5.59
CA ARG A 298 -14.64 -2.55 -4.62
C ARG A 298 -16.09 -2.08 -4.60
N LYS A 299 -16.72 -1.88 -5.78
CA LYS A 299 -18.15 -1.58 -5.87
C LYS A 299 -19.00 -2.66 -5.21
N LYS A 300 -18.73 -3.93 -5.51
CA LYS A 300 -19.46 -5.07 -4.93
C LYS A 300 -19.41 -5.09 -3.40
N LEU A 301 -18.25 -4.78 -2.81
CA LEU A 301 -18.09 -4.68 -1.35
C LEU A 301 -18.81 -3.45 -0.79
N ASP A 302 -18.63 -2.27 -1.41
CA ASP A 302 -19.25 -1.01 -0.97
C ASP A 302 -20.79 -1.09 -1.04
N ASP A 303 -21.35 -1.68 -2.10
CA ASP A 303 -22.81 -1.93 -2.26
C ASP A 303 -23.35 -2.87 -1.17
N TYR A 304 -22.63 -3.97 -0.90
CA TYR A 304 -23.00 -4.90 0.16
C TYR A 304 -23.01 -4.23 1.54
N ILE A 305 -21.97 -3.46 1.85
CA ILE A 305 -21.85 -2.71 3.11
C ILE A 305 -22.99 -1.70 3.23
N TYR A 306 -23.28 -0.95 2.16
CA TYR A 306 -24.37 0.02 2.15
C TYR A 306 -25.74 -0.63 2.41
N LEU A 307 -26.04 -1.76 1.77
CA LEU A 307 -27.31 -2.48 1.90
C LEU A 307 -27.54 -2.99 3.34
N HIS A 308 -26.49 -3.46 4.01
CA HIS A 308 -26.63 -4.12 5.32
C HIS A 308 -26.42 -3.17 6.52
N LEU A 309 -25.71 -2.05 6.34
CA LEU A 309 -25.63 -1.01 7.38
C LEU A 309 -26.89 -0.15 7.43
N SER A 310 -27.57 0.07 6.30
CA SER A 310 -28.82 0.85 6.26
C SER A 310 -30.03 0.11 6.85
N THR A 311 -29.97 -1.21 6.93
CA THR A 311 -31.04 -2.08 7.43
C THR A 311 -30.91 -2.43 8.91
N THR A 312 -29.78 -2.10 9.55
CA THR A 312 -29.63 -2.29 11.00
C THR A 312 -30.29 -1.10 11.70
N PRO A 313 -31.48 -1.26 12.33
CA PRO A 313 -32.06 -0.17 13.10
C PRO A 313 -31.05 0.22 14.18
N GLN A 314 -30.78 1.53 14.30
CA GLN A 314 -30.04 2.08 15.42
C GLN A 314 -30.81 1.75 16.71
N THR A 315 -30.57 0.59 17.28
CA THR A 315 -30.96 0.31 18.66
C THR A 315 -30.12 1.28 19.48
N LEU A 316 -30.74 2.39 19.87
CA LEU A 316 -30.27 3.36 20.84
C LEU A 316 -29.73 2.61 22.06
N ILE A 317 -28.42 2.33 22.05
CA ILE A 317 -27.67 2.06 23.25
C ILE A 317 -27.51 3.43 23.91
N VAL A 318 -28.48 3.76 24.76
CA VAL A 318 -28.30 4.77 25.80
C VAL A 318 -27.27 4.17 26.76
N VAL A 319 -26.03 4.68 26.69
CA VAL A 319 -25.06 4.61 27.78
C VAL A 319 -24.87 6.03 28.29
#